data_AF-W5T8Q5-F1
#
_entry.id   AF-W5T8Q5-F1
#
_cell.length_a   1.000
_cell.length_b   1.000
_cell.length_c   1.000
_cell.angle_alpha   90.00
_cell.angle_beta   90.00
_cell.angle_gamma   90.00
#
_symmetry.space_group_name_H-M   'P 1'
#
loop_
_entity.id
_entity.type
_entity.pdbx_description
1 polymer ?
#
loop_
_entity_poly.entity_id
_entity_poly.type
_entity_poly.pdbx_seq_one_letter_code
_entity_poly.pdbx_strand_id
1 'polypeptide(L)'
;MPTGKVKWYDVDKGFGFLSQDEGEDVYVRSSALPKGVEALKPGQRVEFGMAAGRRGPQALSLKLLDPLPSVRGTQARNAQGRKDAPAHPRKAPDDLHGMIEDMITLLEATVQPDLRKGKYPDRKTAQRIAEVVRGVARELDH
;
A
#
# COMPACT_ATOMS: atom_id res chain seq x y z
N MET A 1 7.42 -8.35 -24.36
CA MET A 1 7.80 -9.24 -23.24
C MET A 1 6.52 -9.60 -22.49
N PRO A 2 6.26 -10.87 -22.17
CA PRO A 2 5.10 -11.27 -21.38
C PRO A 2 5.15 -10.70 -19.95
N THR A 3 3.97 -10.51 -19.37
CA THR A 3 3.81 -10.05 -17.98
C THR A 3 2.96 -11.01 -17.18
N GLY A 4 3.10 -10.96 -15.86
CA GLY A 4 2.37 -11.83 -14.95
C GLY A 4 2.59 -11.47 -13.50
N LYS A 5 2.30 -12.43 -12.62
CA LYS A 5 2.43 -12.30 -11.16
C LYS A 5 3.23 -13.46 -10.60
N VAL A 6 4.01 -13.22 -9.55
CA VAL A 6 4.70 -14.28 -8.82
C VAL A 6 3.64 -15.14 -8.11
N LYS A 7 3.59 -16.44 -8.41
CA LYS A 7 2.69 -17.38 -7.73
C LYS A 7 3.29 -17.77 -6.38
N TRP A 8 4.55 -18.18 -6.41
CA TRP A 8 5.36 -18.46 -5.22
C TRP A 8 6.84 -18.51 -5.59
N TYR A 9 7.70 -18.32 -4.61
CA TYR A 9 9.16 -18.44 -4.76
C TYR A 9 9.77 -18.94 -3.45
N ASP A 10 10.64 -19.95 -3.55
CA ASP A 10 11.38 -20.53 -2.44
C ASP A 10 12.81 -20.00 -2.51
N VAL A 11 13.17 -19.16 -1.53
CA VAL A 11 14.47 -18.47 -1.48
C VAL A 11 15.58 -19.46 -1.17
N ASP A 12 15.33 -20.40 -0.25
CA ASP A 12 16.31 -21.40 0.18
C ASP A 12 16.67 -22.34 -0.98
N LYS A 13 15.69 -22.69 -1.82
CA LYS A 13 15.92 -23.53 -3.01
C LYS A 13 16.28 -22.73 -4.27
N GLY A 14 16.10 -21.41 -4.27
CA GLY A 14 16.43 -20.53 -5.39
C GLY A 14 15.57 -20.72 -6.64
N PHE A 15 14.31 -21.14 -6.48
CA PHE A 15 13.38 -21.28 -7.60
C PHE A 15 11.91 -21.03 -7.22
N GLY A 16 11.08 -20.78 -8.22
CA GLY A 16 9.65 -20.56 -8.04
C GLY A 16 8.87 -20.63 -9.35
N PHE A 17 7.64 -20.14 -9.30
CA PHE A 17 6.75 -20.07 -10.46
C PHE A 17 6.04 -18.73 -10.56
N LEU A 18 5.83 -18.28 -11.79
CA LEU A 18 5.09 -17.09 -12.16
C LEU A 18 3.79 -17.52 -12.85
N SER A 19 2.68 -16.91 -12.46
CA SER A 19 1.42 -16.99 -13.20
C SER A 19 1.46 -15.98 -14.32
N GLN A 20 1.36 -16.42 -15.57
CA GLN A 20 1.13 -15.54 -16.70
C GLN A 20 -0.32 -15.02 -16.65
N ASP A 21 -0.58 -13.80 -17.14
CA ASP A 21 -1.93 -13.26 -17.19
C ASP A 21 -2.83 -14.06 -18.18
N GLU A 22 -2.24 -14.53 -19.28
CA GLU A 22 -2.89 -15.36 -20.29
C GLU A 22 -1.92 -16.49 -20.69
N GLY A 23 -1.89 -17.59 -19.94
CA GLY A 23 -1.03 -18.73 -20.29
C GLY A 23 -0.74 -19.70 -19.15
N GLU A 24 0.25 -20.55 -19.37
CA GLU A 24 0.74 -21.53 -18.39
C GLU A 24 1.67 -20.90 -17.35
N ASP A 25 1.85 -21.60 -16.22
CA ASP A 25 2.80 -21.20 -15.19
C ASP A 25 4.24 -21.27 -15.73
N VAL A 26 5.00 -20.21 -15.49
CA VAL A 26 6.38 -20.07 -15.96
C VAL A 26 7.35 -20.35 -14.83
N TYR A 27 8.25 -21.31 -15.04
CA TYR A 27 9.29 -21.65 -14.08
C TYR A 27 10.35 -20.54 -14.01
N VAL A 28 10.72 -20.10 -12.80
CA VAL A 28 11.76 -19.10 -12.58
C VAL A 28 12.85 -19.65 -11.64
N ARG A 29 14.11 -19.36 -11.98
CA ARG A 29 15.29 -19.67 -11.16
C ARG A 29 15.96 -18.38 -10.70
N SER A 30 16.69 -18.43 -9.59
CA SER A 30 17.46 -17.31 -9.03
C SER A 30 18.37 -16.61 -10.06
N SER A 31 18.91 -17.35 -11.04
CA SER A 31 19.73 -16.80 -12.12
C SER A 31 19.01 -15.83 -13.06
N ALA A 32 17.69 -15.91 -13.14
CA ALA A 32 16.87 -15.01 -13.96
C ALA A 32 16.46 -13.74 -13.21
N LEU A 33 16.72 -13.66 -11.90
CA LEU A 33 16.38 -12.50 -11.08
C LEU A 33 17.30 -11.31 -11.43
N PRO A 34 16.78 -10.08 -11.32
CA PRO A 34 17.59 -8.88 -11.50
C PRO A 34 18.64 -8.76 -10.39
N LYS A 35 19.74 -8.05 -10.68
CA LYS A 35 20.85 -7.87 -9.73
C LYS A 35 20.36 -7.20 -8.44
N GLY A 36 20.72 -7.79 -7.29
CA GLY A 36 20.34 -7.29 -5.96
C GLY A 36 18.96 -7.77 -5.48
N VAL A 37 18.28 -8.65 -6.22
CA VAL A 37 17.02 -9.28 -5.80
C VAL A 37 17.27 -10.75 -5.53
N GLU A 38 17.13 -11.14 -4.26
CA GLU A 38 17.35 -12.53 -3.80
C GLU A 38 16.03 -13.31 -3.67
N ALA A 39 14.91 -12.59 -3.57
CA ALA A 39 13.59 -13.16 -3.32
C ALA A 39 12.48 -12.46 -4.11
N LEU A 40 11.47 -13.23 -4.49
CA LEU A 40 10.24 -12.72 -5.10
C LEU A 40 9.07 -12.87 -4.11
N LYS A 41 8.22 -11.84 -4.01
CA LYS A 41 7.04 -11.90 -3.15
C LYS A 41 5.83 -12.43 -3.93
N PRO A 42 5.02 -13.36 -3.37
CA PRO A 42 3.77 -13.77 -3.99
C PRO A 42 2.88 -12.57 -4.34
N GLY A 43 2.23 -12.62 -5.51
CA GLY A 43 1.38 -11.55 -6.04
C GLY A 43 2.13 -10.38 -6.69
N GLN A 44 3.46 -10.33 -6.60
CA GLN A 44 4.25 -9.26 -7.20
C GLN A 44 4.16 -9.27 -8.73
N ARG A 45 3.88 -8.10 -9.33
CA ARG A 45 3.79 -7.92 -10.78
C ARG A 45 5.19 -7.96 -11.39
N VAL A 46 5.34 -8.73 -12.46
CA VAL A 46 6.63 -8.94 -13.11
C VAL A 46 6.47 -8.94 -14.62
N GLU A 47 7.49 -8.42 -15.30
CA GLU A 47 7.72 -8.61 -16.74
C GLU A 47 8.88 -9.60 -16.88
N PHE A 48 8.76 -10.57 -17.78
CA PHE A 48 9.79 -11.57 -17.95
C PHE A 48 9.96 -11.96 -19.41
N GLY A 49 11.19 -12.33 -19.78
CA GLY A 49 11.44 -13.05 -21.02
C GLY A 49 11.33 -14.55 -20.76
N MET A 50 10.55 -15.28 -21.56
CA MET A 50 10.39 -16.73 -21.42
C MET A 50 10.89 -17.47 -22.67
N ALA A 51 11.37 -18.69 -22.47
CA ALA A 51 11.71 -19.63 -23.53
C ALA A 51 11.17 -21.03 -23.21
N ALA A 52 11.00 -21.86 -24.24
CA ALA A 52 10.61 -23.25 -24.04
C ALA A 52 11.78 -24.03 -23.41
N GLY A 53 11.60 -24.45 -22.16
CA GLY A 53 12.57 -25.25 -21.41
C GLY A 53 12.23 -26.73 -21.43
N ARG A 54 13.14 -27.55 -20.90
CA ARG A 54 12.97 -29.02 -20.80
C ARG A 54 11.78 -29.46 -19.93
N ARG A 55 11.24 -28.57 -19.09
CA ARG A 55 10.15 -28.83 -18.14
C ARG A 55 8.97 -27.88 -18.34
N GLY A 56 8.80 -27.38 -19.56
CA GLY A 56 7.82 -26.34 -19.88
C GLY A 56 8.43 -24.95 -19.92
N PRO A 57 7.59 -23.89 -19.96
CA PRO A 57 8.06 -22.53 -20.11
C PRO A 57 8.94 -22.07 -18.95
N GLN A 58 10.09 -21.46 -19.27
CA GLN A 58 11.07 -20.99 -18.29
C GLN A 58 11.42 -19.51 -18.51
N ALA A 59 11.44 -18.74 -17.43
CA ALA A 59 11.91 -17.36 -17.42
C ALA A 59 13.44 -17.29 -17.55
N LEU A 60 13.91 -16.53 -18.54
CA LEU A 60 15.33 -16.24 -18.78
C LEU A 60 15.78 -14.94 -18.12
N SER A 61 14.88 -13.96 -18.11
CA SER A 61 15.10 -12.66 -17.50
C SER A 61 13.83 -12.19 -16.81
N LEU A 62 14.00 -11.49 -15.70
CA LEU A 62 12.89 -10.99 -14.91
C LEU A 62 13.14 -9.52 -14.55
N LYS A 63 12.12 -8.71 -14.77
CA LYS A 63 12.06 -7.32 -14.36
C LYS A 63 10.87 -7.16 -13.43
N LEU A 64 11.14 -6.66 -12.23
CA LEU A 64 10.08 -6.30 -11.30
C LEU A 64 9.34 -5.10 -11.88
N LEU A 65 8.03 -5.24 -12.06
CA LEU A 65 7.17 -4.10 -12.35
C LEU A 65 6.74 -3.55 -11.00
N ASP A 66 7.04 -2.29 -10.73
CA ASP A 66 6.56 -1.64 -9.51
C ASP A 66 5.04 -1.82 -9.45
N PRO A 67 4.51 -2.42 -8.37
CA PRO A 67 3.07 -2.54 -8.26
C PRO A 67 2.50 -1.12 -8.20
N LEU A 68 1.42 -0.87 -8.96
CA LEU A 68 0.46 0.15 -8.54
C LEU A 68 0.21 -0.07 -7.05
N PRO A 69 0.26 0.98 -6.21
CA PRO A 69 0.20 0.83 -4.76
C PRO A 69 -1.03 0.00 -4.42
N SER A 70 -0.77 -1.25 -4.03
CA SER A 70 -1.80 -2.18 -3.64
C SER A 70 -2.43 -1.63 -2.37
N VAL A 71 -3.74 -1.42 -2.38
CA VAL A 71 -4.58 -0.87 -1.28
C VAL A 71 -4.64 -1.81 -0.05
N ARG A 72 -3.65 -2.70 0.14
CA ARG A 72 -3.60 -3.66 1.26
C ARG A 72 -2.25 -3.71 1.98
N GLY A 73 -1.37 -2.72 1.79
CA GLY A 73 0.00 -2.75 2.35
C GLY A 73 0.53 -1.40 2.82
N THR A 74 -0.31 -0.48 3.27
CA THR A 74 0.09 0.85 3.78
C THR A 74 0.64 0.81 5.21
N GLN A 75 1.49 -0.16 5.55
CA GLN A 75 2.12 -0.17 6.89
C GLN A 75 3.62 -0.46 6.92
N ALA A 76 4.29 -0.65 5.78
CA ALA A 76 5.74 -0.88 5.79
C ALA A 76 6.41 -0.26 4.57
N ARG A 77 6.75 1.03 4.63
CA ARG A 77 7.87 1.65 3.90
C ARG A 77 8.05 3.14 4.25
N ASN A 78 8.35 3.43 5.52
CA ASN A 78 9.20 4.58 5.83
C ASN A 78 10.65 4.09 5.85
N ALA A 79 11.38 4.29 4.75
CA ALA A 79 12.82 4.59 4.75
C ALA A 79 13.32 4.83 3.32
N GLN A 80 13.64 6.10 3.06
CA GLN A 80 14.74 6.57 2.21
C GLN A 80 14.66 6.40 0.68
N GLY A 81 14.22 7.48 0.01
CA GLY A 81 15.02 8.05 -1.08
C GLY A 81 14.39 8.04 -2.47
N ARG A 82 13.67 9.12 -2.81
CA ARG A 82 13.93 9.91 -4.03
C ARG A 82 13.25 11.27 -3.91
N LYS A 83 14.10 12.29 -4.02
CA LYS A 83 13.78 13.71 -4.14
C LYS A 83 13.11 13.92 -5.50
N ASP A 84 12.34 15.00 -5.63
CA ASP A 84 11.76 15.58 -6.86
C ASP A 84 10.26 15.34 -7.10
N ALA A 85 9.41 15.82 -6.17
CA ALA A 85 8.09 16.45 -6.44
C ALA A 85 7.46 16.93 -5.12
N PRO A 86 6.81 18.12 -5.03
CA PRO A 86 6.05 18.51 -3.85
C PRO A 86 4.68 17.82 -3.89
N ALA A 87 4.66 16.49 -3.81
CA ALA A 87 3.46 15.76 -3.43
C ALA A 87 3.37 15.88 -1.91
N HIS A 88 2.39 16.62 -1.41
CA HIS A 88 2.06 16.57 0.02
C HIS A 88 1.84 15.09 0.35
N PRO A 89 2.62 14.48 1.26
CA PRO A 89 2.47 13.07 1.57
C PRO A 89 1.04 12.89 2.09
N ARG A 90 0.19 12.18 1.34
CA ARG A 90 -1.09 11.73 1.89
C ARG A 90 -0.78 11.03 3.21
N LYS A 91 -1.37 11.52 4.30
CA LYS A 91 -1.22 10.88 5.63
C LYS A 91 -1.61 9.41 5.50
N ALA A 92 -0.92 8.54 6.24
CA ALA A 92 -1.22 7.12 6.15
C ALA A 92 -2.67 6.87 6.62
N PRO A 93 -3.38 5.85 6.09
CA PRO A 93 -4.75 5.54 6.52
C PRO A 93 -4.89 5.37 8.04
N ASP A 94 -3.85 4.84 8.70
CA ASP A 94 -3.82 4.69 10.16
C ASP A 94 -3.76 6.04 10.89
N ASP A 95 -3.04 7.02 10.33
CA ASP A 95 -2.98 8.38 10.89
C ASP A 95 -4.35 9.06 10.78
N LEU A 96 -5.05 8.86 9.67
CA LEU A 96 -6.38 9.42 9.46
C LEU A 96 -7.42 8.73 10.37
N HIS A 97 -7.31 7.41 10.52
CA HIS A 97 -8.11 6.65 11.47
C HIS A 97 -7.92 7.17 12.89
N GLY A 98 -6.68 7.35 13.34
CA GLY A 98 -6.39 7.93 14.66
C GLY A 98 -6.94 9.35 14.82
N MET A 99 -6.80 10.21 13.81
CA MET A 99 -7.38 11.57 13.84
C MET A 99 -8.90 11.56 13.94
N ILE A 100 -9.57 10.61 13.29
CA ILE A 100 -11.02 10.45 13.38
C ILE A 100 -11.42 9.93 14.77
N GLU A 101 -10.70 8.95 15.32
CA GLU A 101 -10.93 8.44 16.68
C GLU A 101 -10.76 9.54 17.75
N ASP A 102 -9.70 10.34 17.63
CA ASP A 102 -9.45 11.49 18.51
C ASP A 102 -10.56 12.54 18.38
N MET A 103 -11.03 12.82 17.16
CA MET A 103 -12.14 13.74 16.92
C MET A 103 -13.44 13.24 17.54
N ILE A 104 -13.76 11.95 17.38
CA ILE A 104 -14.95 11.34 17.99
C ILE A 104 -14.86 11.47 19.51
N THR A 105 -13.73 11.07 20.10
CA THR A 105 -13.51 11.16 21.54
C THR A 105 -13.64 12.60 22.05
N LEU A 106 -13.09 13.57 21.32
CA LEU A 106 -13.19 14.99 21.65
C LEU A 106 -14.65 15.46 21.61
N LEU A 107 -15.42 15.12 20.58
CA LEU A 107 -16.83 15.49 20.44
C LEU A 107 -17.69 14.86 21.54
N GLU A 108 -17.43 13.60 21.88
CA GLU A 108 -18.08 12.89 22.99
C GLU A 108 -17.83 13.55 24.34
N ALA A 109 -16.58 13.94 24.59
CA ALA A 109 -16.20 14.55 25.86
C ALA A 109 -16.69 16.01 26.00
N THR A 110 -16.74 16.76 24.89
CA THR A 110 -16.90 18.23 24.94
C THR A 110 -18.21 18.76 24.37
N VAL A 111 -18.83 18.07 23.41
CA VAL A 111 -20.05 18.55 22.75
C VAL A 111 -21.28 17.78 23.20
N GLN A 112 -21.18 16.44 23.24
CA GLN A 112 -22.33 15.60 23.57
C GLN A 112 -22.96 15.90 24.94
N PRO A 113 -22.22 16.23 26.02
CA PRO A 113 -22.84 16.45 27.32
C PRO A 113 -23.83 17.62 27.33
N ASP A 114 -23.51 18.70 26.63
CA ASP A 114 -24.39 19.88 26.55
C ASP A 114 -25.58 19.60 25.63
N LEU A 115 -25.33 18.96 24.48
CA LEU A 115 -26.42 18.58 23.56
C LEU A 115 -27.41 17.61 24.21
N ARG A 116 -26.94 16.64 25.00
CA ARG A 116 -27.79 15.73 25.80
C ARG A 116 -28.64 16.47 26.83
N LYS A 117 -28.18 17.63 27.30
CA LYS A 117 -28.93 18.52 28.19
C LYS A 117 -29.81 19.52 27.43
N GLY A 118 -29.92 19.40 26.10
CA GLY A 118 -30.70 20.30 25.24
C GLY A 118 -30.08 21.68 25.05
N LYS A 119 -28.78 21.82 25.31
CA LYS A 119 -28.04 23.10 25.20
C LYS A 119 -26.92 22.98 24.18
N TYR A 120 -26.62 24.07 23.49
CA TYR A 120 -25.42 24.12 22.66
C TYR A 120 -24.19 24.46 23.51
N PRO A 121 -23.00 23.97 23.15
CA PRO A 121 -21.74 24.42 23.75
C PRO A 121 -21.57 25.93 23.57
N ASP A 122 -20.79 26.56 24.45
CA ASP A 122 -20.49 27.98 24.32
C ASP A 122 -19.76 28.30 23.00
N ARG A 123 -19.86 29.56 22.57
CA ARG A 123 -19.34 30.01 21.27
C ARG A 123 -17.85 29.70 21.07
N LYS A 124 -17.04 29.83 22.13
CA LYS A 124 -15.59 29.63 22.04
C LYS A 124 -15.27 28.15 21.89
N THR A 125 -15.95 27.30 22.65
CA THR A 125 -15.83 25.84 22.56
C THR A 125 -16.31 25.36 21.19
N ALA A 126 -17.47 25.79 20.73
CA ALA A 126 -18.02 25.46 19.41
C ALA A 126 -17.07 25.85 18.26
N GLN A 127 -16.45 27.03 18.32
CA GLN A 127 -15.48 27.46 17.30
C GLN A 127 -14.25 26.56 17.23
N ARG A 128 -13.68 26.19 18.38
CA ARG A 128 -12.50 25.30 18.45
C ARG A 128 -12.80 23.92 17.89
N ILE A 129 -13.94 23.35 18.26
CA ILE A 129 -14.38 22.05 17.73
C ILE A 129 -14.60 22.13 16.22
N ALA A 130 -15.24 23.20 15.73
CA ALA A 130 -15.44 23.39 14.30
C ALA A 130 -14.13 23.48 13.52
N GLU A 131 -13.09 24.09 14.09
CA GLU A 131 -11.74 24.12 13.50
C GLU A 131 -11.14 22.71 13.39
N VAL A 132 -11.26 21.89 14.44
CA VAL A 132 -10.79 20.50 14.44
C VAL A 132 -11.53 19.68 13.38
N VAL A 133 -12.86 19.73 13.35
CA VAL A 133 -13.69 18.99 12.37
C VAL A 133 -13.34 19.40 10.94
N ARG A 134 -13.18 20.71 10.67
CA ARG A 134 -12.74 21.20 9.36
C ARG A 134 -11.30 20.83 9.02
N GLY A 135 -10.45 20.65 10.03
CA GLY A 135 -9.09 20.12 9.87
C GLY A 135 -9.14 18.68 9.36
N VAL A 136 -9.87 17.81 10.06
CA VAL A 136 -10.04 16.40 9.67
C VAL A 136 -10.74 16.26 8.31
N ALA A 137 -11.76 17.08 8.04
CA ALA A 137 -12.44 17.07 6.74
C ALA A 137 -11.49 17.39 5.56
N ARG A 138 -10.59 18.37 5.74
CA ARG A 138 -9.57 18.69 4.72
C ARG A 138 -8.64 17.51 4.46
N GLU A 139 -8.30 16.72 5.49
CA GLU A 139 -7.48 15.52 5.32
C GLU A 139 -8.22 14.39 4.57
N LEU A 140 -9.56 14.36 4.66
CA LEU A 140 -10.40 13.39 3.95
C LEU A 140 -10.62 13.73 2.46
N ASP A 141 -10.62 15.02 2.12
CA ASP A 141 -10.85 15.50 0.74
C ASP A 141 -9.66 15.25 -0.20
N HIS A 142 -8.53 14.71 0.30
CA HIS A 142 -7.25 14.61 -0.41
C HIS A 142 -6.93 13.25 -1.05
#